data_AF-A0A432T9N2-F1
#
_entry.id   AF-A0A432T9N2-F1
#
_cell.length_a   1.000
_cell.length_b   1.000
_cell.length_c   1.000
_cell.angle_alpha   90.00
_cell.angle_beta   90.00
_cell.angle_gamma   90.00
#
_symmetry.space_group_name_H-M   'P 1'
#
loop_
_entity.id
_entity.type
_entity.pdbx_description
1 polymer ?
#
loop_
_entity_poly.entity_id
_entity_poly.type
_entity_poly.pdbx_seq_one_letter_code
_entity_poly.pdbx_strand_id
1 'polypeptide(L)'
;MKTLMIKVHEVWLETLMAALMSQTESKQVLYDFSDMLFRHFSWLENELIELGESYTYDRDPVSIKVTRLRDLLHDIINRLNEIDLQLLSSPDKELDSRIASDIHYMREVLVHMDDEVVTAFNMKRECPKIKLSDEARDALTLFLFEESYKEYELIMVYNYLRAHSDDAELIRVFGILIEESFFHFKQFGEMMAKMGILAVPRVVMSELYQVDDVENFLSKGIQEELAAKEECIKLSQAVAGESPELSHFFEFINNQENYHIVLMTKALEHLKKEHNG
;
A
#
# COMPACT_ATOMS: atom_id res chain seq x y z
N MET A 1 2.75 22.02 -6.15
CA MET A 1 2.93 21.04 -5.06
C MET A 1 1.78 20.06 -4.94
N LYS A 2 0.53 20.49 -4.72
CA LYS A 2 -0.62 19.56 -4.63
C LYS A 2 -0.77 18.61 -5.83
N THR A 3 -0.74 19.13 -7.05
CA THR A 3 -0.79 18.31 -8.28
C THR A 3 0.40 17.34 -8.41
N LEU A 4 1.59 17.77 -7.97
CA LEU A 4 2.79 16.95 -7.99
C LEU A 4 2.64 15.76 -7.02
N MET A 5 2.18 16.00 -5.79
CA MET A 5 1.90 14.97 -4.80
C MET A 5 0.89 13.93 -5.33
N ILE A 6 -0.22 14.38 -5.94
CA ILE A 6 -1.22 13.47 -6.53
C ILE A 6 -0.60 12.60 -7.63
N LYS A 7 0.21 13.19 -8.52
CA LYS A 7 0.88 12.42 -9.59
C LYS A 7 1.90 11.42 -9.05
N VAL A 8 2.63 11.78 -7.99
CA VAL A 8 3.57 10.86 -7.33
C VAL A 8 2.82 9.71 -6.66
N HIS A 9 1.67 9.98 -6.03
CA HIS A 9 0.79 8.93 -5.49
C HIS A 9 0.30 7.98 -6.59
N GLU A 10 -0.19 8.51 -7.71
CA GLU A 10 -0.68 7.70 -8.83
C GLU A 10 0.40 6.79 -9.41
N VAL A 11 1.60 7.34 -9.68
CA VAL A 11 2.70 6.54 -10.25
C VAL A 11 3.27 5.54 -9.24
N TRP A 12 3.27 5.86 -7.94
CA TRP A 12 3.61 4.89 -6.89
C TRP A 12 2.68 3.68 -6.95
N LEU A 13 1.36 3.91 -6.94
CA LEU A 13 0.38 2.84 -7.02
C LEU A 13 0.50 2.04 -8.32
N GLU A 14 0.65 2.71 -9.46
CA GLU A 14 0.79 2.02 -10.74
C GLU A 14 2.05 1.14 -10.78
N THR A 15 3.17 1.64 -10.26
CA THR A 15 4.43 0.90 -10.18
C THR A 15 4.31 -0.30 -9.24
N LEU A 16 3.65 -0.14 -8.09
CA LEU A 16 3.36 -1.24 -7.17
C LEU A 16 2.47 -2.30 -7.82
N MET A 17 1.43 -1.89 -8.54
CA MET A 17 0.55 -2.82 -9.25
C MET A 17 1.30 -3.55 -10.37
N ALA A 18 2.19 -2.87 -11.10
CA ALA A 18 3.07 -3.50 -12.09
C ALA A 18 3.96 -4.59 -11.45
N ALA A 19 4.53 -4.31 -10.27
CA ALA A 19 5.33 -5.28 -9.52
C ALA A 19 4.53 -6.54 -9.14
N LEU A 20 3.29 -6.36 -8.65
CA LEU A 20 2.40 -7.45 -8.26
C LEU A 20 2.05 -8.37 -9.46
N MET A 21 1.97 -7.80 -10.67
CA MET A 21 1.67 -8.54 -11.90
C MET A 21 2.85 -9.31 -12.47
N SER A 22 4.06 -8.73 -12.40
CA SER A 22 5.27 -9.33 -12.98
C SER A 22 5.55 -10.69 -12.37
N GLN A 23 6.04 -11.63 -13.18
CA GLN A 23 6.43 -12.98 -12.77
C GLN A 23 7.93 -13.23 -13.01
N THR A 24 8.69 -12.20 -13.37
CA THR A 24 10.12 -12.27 -13.68
C THR A 24 10.95 -11.47 -12.68
N GLU A 25 12.24 -11.29 -12.97
CA GLU A 25 13.14 -10.40 -12.23
C GLU A 25 12.67 -8.93 -12.20
N SER A 26 11.85 -8.50 -13.16
CA SER A 26 11.24 -7.16 -13.18
C SER A 26 10.43 -6.87 -11.91
N LYS A 27 9.84 -7.90 -11.28
CA LYS A 27 9.07 -7.76 -10.04
C LYS A 27 9.85 -7.05 -8.93
N GLN A 28 11.05 -7.51 -8.62
CA GLN A 28 11.81 -6.94 -7.49
C GLN A 28 12.21 -5.50 -7.78
N VAL A 29 12.62 -5.21 -9.01
CA VAL A 29 13.00 -3.85 -9.42
C VAL A 29 11.80 -2.89 -9.33
N LEU A 30 10.62 -3.34 -9.76
CA LEU A 30 9.38 -2.55 -9.65
C LEU A 30 8.97 -2.34 -8.19
N TYR A 31 9.16 -3.33 -7.30
CA TYR A 31 8.95 -3.12 -5.87
C TYR A 31 9.91 -2.09 -5.29
N ASP A 32 11.19 -2.17 -5.63
CA ASP A 32 12.19 -1.21 -5.15
C ASP A 32 11.85 0.22 -5.61
N PHE A 33 11.41 0.37 -6.86
CA PHE A 33 10.95 1.66 -7.39
C PHE A 33 9.66 2.15 -6.74
N SER A 34 8.69 1.28 -6.49
CA SER A 34 7.49 1.60 -5.72
C SER A 34 7.86 2.13 -4.33
N ASP A 35 8.76 1.47 -3.62
CA ASP A 35 9.19 1.89 -2.28
C ASP A 35 9.93 3.23 -2.30
N MET A 36 10.70 3.52 -3.37
CA MET A 36 11.29 4.85 -3.59
C MET A 36 10.22 5.92 -3.83
N LEU A 37 9.23 5.64 -4.69
CA LEU A 37 8.16 6.58 -4.99
C LEU A 37 7.29 6.88 -3.76
N PHE A 38 7.03 5.89 -2.91
CA PHE A 38 6.33 6.11 -1.65
C PHE A 38 7.13 7.03 -0.71
N ARG A 39 8.46 6.88 -0.62
CA ARG A 39 9.29 7.81 0.16
C ARG A 39 9.21 9.24 -0.38
N HIS A 40 9.23 9.41 -1.71
CA HIS A 40 9.07 10.72 -2.33
C HIS A 40 7.69 11.32 -2.05
N PHE A 41 6.64 10.49 -2.11
CA PHE A 41 5.29 10.87 -1.73
C PHE A 41 5.23 11.42 -0.29
N SER A 42 5.76 10.66 0.69
CA SER A 42 5.82 11.10 2.08
C SER A 42 6.66 12.36 2.29
N TRP A 43 7.72 12.58 1.50
CA TRP A 43 8.48 13.83 1.57
C TRP A 43 7.68 15.04 1.07
N LEU A 44 6.99 14.91 -0.06
CA LEU A 44 6.15 15.97 -0.61
C LEU A 44 5.01 16.37 0.35
N GLU A 45 4.51 15.43 1.14
CA GLU A 45 3.56 15.74 2.22
C GLU A 45 4.16 16.62 3.30
N ASN A 46 5.35 16.28 3.79
CA ASN A 46 6.02 17.09 4.81
C ASN A 46 6.30 18.51 4.28
N GLU A 47 6.69 18.64 3.01
CA GLU A 47 6.89 19.95 2.38
C GLU A 47 5.57 20.76 2.32
N LEU A 48 4.46 20.12 1.95
CA LEU A 48 3.14 20.78 1.97
C LEU A 48 2.74 21.24 3.38
N ILE A 49 3.03 20.44 4.41
CA ILE A 49 2.79 20.78 5.81
C ILE A 49 3.65 21.98 6.24
N GLU A 50 4.94 21.98 5.91
CA GLU A 50 5.87 23.08 6.21
C GLU A 50 5.46 24.40 5.53
N LEU A 51 4.91 24.31 4.31
CA LEU A 51 4.36 25.45 3.59
C LEU A 51 2.99 25.91 4.11
N GLY A 52 2.37 25.17 5.03
CA GLY A 52 1.02 25.43 5.53
C GLY A 52 -0.07 25.20 4.49
N GLU A 53 0.20 24.36 3.48
CA GLU A 53 -0.75 24.03 2.42
C GLU A 53 -1.56 22.78 2.78
N SER A 54 -2.90 22.91 2.76
CA SER A 54 -3.78 21.75 2.90
C SER A 54 -3.69 20.80 1.70
N TYR A 55 -3.81 19.50 1.93
CA TYR A 55 -3.78 18.49 0.86
C TYR A 55 -4.80 17.37 1.10
N THR A 56 -5.08 16.61 0.04
CA THR A 56 -5.90 15.40 0.11
C THR A 56 -5.22 14.25 -0.61
N TYR A 57 -5.65 13.02 -0.30
CA TYR A 57 -5.26 11.82 -1.04
C TYR A 57 -6.16 11.54 -2.26
N ASP A 58 -6.97 12.52 -2.65
CA ASP A 58 -7.77 12.43 -3.86
C ASP A 58 -6.87 12.25 -5.08
N ARG A 59 -7.30 11.38 -5.99
CA ARG A 59 -6.58 11.08 -7.23
C ARG A 59 -7.53 10.57 -8.29
N ASP A 60 -7.06 10.59 -9.53
CA ASP A 60 -7.79 9.96 -10.60
C ASP A 60 -7.71 8.41 -10.50
N PRO A 61 -8.64 7.68 -11.15
CA PRO A 61 -8.54 6.23 -11.25
C PRO A 61 -7.24 5.81 -11.97
N VAL A 62 -6.44 4.97 -11.33
CA VAL A 62 -5.23 4.38 -11.93
C VAL A 62 -5.63 3.17 -12.78
N SER A 63 -5.41 3.25 -14.09
CA SER A 63 -5.85 2.23 -15.05
C SER A 63 -4.78 1.15 -15.26
N ILE A 64 -4.85 0.07 -14.49
CA ILE A 64 -3.82 -0.98 -14.51
C ILE A 64 -4.12 -2.16 -15.45
N LYS A 65 -5.31 -2.19 -16.06
CA LYS A 65 -5.78 -3.35 -16.83
C LYS A 65 -5.12 -3.40 -18.21
N VAL A 66 -4.05 -4.16 -18.33
CA VAL A 66 -3.28 -4.34 -19.57
C VAL A 66 -3.16 -5.82 -19.96
N THR A 67 -2.78 -6.09 -21.20
CA THR A 67 -2.47 -7.45 -21.68
C THR A 67 -0.98 -7.75 -21.69
N ARG A 68 -0.16 -6.70 -21.81
CA ARG A 68 1.30 -6.76 -21.85
C ARG A 68 1.87 -5.80 -20.83
N LEU A 69 2.91 -6.22 -20.11
CA LEU A 69 3.53 -5.41 -19.07
C LEU A 69 4.12 -4.12 -19.65
N ARG A 70 4.69 -4.17 -20.86
CA ARG A 70 5.23 -2.98 -21.55
C ARG A 70 4.24 -1.82 -21.65
N ASP A 71 2.95 -2.11 -21.77
CA ASP A 71 1.93 -1.07 -21.94
C ASP A 71 1.82 -0.23 -20.65
N LEU A 72 1.92 -0.90 -19.50
CA LEU A 72 1.93 -0.27 -18.17
C LEU A 72 3.28 0.42 -17.89
N LEU A 73 4.41 -0.21 -18.28
CA LEU A 73 5.74 0.41 -18.13
C LEU A 73 5.85 1.72 -18.91
N HIS A 74 5.28 1.79 -20.12
CA HIS A 74 5.21 3.02 -20.89
C HIS A 74 4.38 4.10 -20.20
N ASP A 75 3.24 3.76 -19.57
CA ASP A 75 2.44 4.74 -18.82
C ASP A 75 3.21 5.28 -17.61
N ILE A 76 3.84 4.38 -16.85
CA ILE A 76 4.71 4.75 -15.72
C ILE A 76 5.80 5.72 -16.17
N ILE A 77 6.53 5.41 -17.26
CA ILE A 77 7.57 6.29 -17.80
C ILE A 77 7.00 7.67 -18.18
N ASN A 78 5.81 7.72 -18.79
CA ASN A 78 5.16 8.99 -19.14
C ASN A 78 4.81 9.82 -17.91
N ARG A 79 4.24 9.18 -16.87
CA ARG A 79 3.93 9.87 -15.60
C ARG A 79 5.18 10.36 -14.90
N LEU A 80 6.26 9.57 -14.89
CA LEU A 80 7.55 9.99 -14.36
C LEU A 80 8.10 11.22 -15.10
N ASN A 81 7.96 11.30 -16.43
CA ASN A 81 8.32 12.51 -17.20
C ASN A 81 7.50 13.73 -16.78
N GLU A 82 6.19 13.57 -16.57
CA GLU A 82 5.33 14.68 -16.15
C GLU A 82 5.67 15.19 -14.75
N ILE A 83 6.05 14.28 -13.85
CA ILE A 83 6.51 14.61 -12.49
C ILE A 83 7.83 15.39 -12.58
N ASP A 84 8.80 14.90 -13.36
CA ASP A 84 10.11 15.54 -13.56
C ASP A 84 9.97 16.99 -14.06
N LEU A 85 9.05 17.24 -15.00
CA LEU A 85 8.75 18.59 -15.47
C LEU A 85 8.14 19.50 -14.40
N GLN A 86 7.35 18.94 -13.48
CA GLN A 86 6.70 19.72 -12.41
C GLN A 86 7.63 20.03 -11.24
N LEU A 87 8.65 19.20 -10.98
CA LEU A 87 9.67 19.45 -9.96
C LEU A 87 10.40 20.78 -10.20
N LEU A 88 10.53 21.25 -11.45
CA LEU A 88 11.13 22.56 -11.75
C LEU A 88 10.50 23.73 -10.97
N SER A 89 9.22 23.60 -10.60
CA SER A 89 8.44 24.63 -9.90
C SER A 89 8.46 24.54 -8.38
N SER A 90 9.06 23.51 -7.80
CA SER A 90 9.07 23.30 -6.34
C SER A 90 10.08 24.23 -5.64
N PRO A 91 9.78 24.70 -4.41
CA PRO A 91 10.67 25.57 -3.65
C PRO A 91 11.88 24.84 -3.07
N ASP A 92 11.77 23.54 -2.73
CA ASP A 92 12.89 22.75 -2.20
C ASP A 92 13.77 22.17 -3.31
N LYS A 93 14.85 22.88 -3.63
CA LYS A 93 15.77 22.50 -4.71
C LYS A 93 16.62 21.27 -4.40
N GLU A 94 16.82 20.92 -3.13
CA GLU A 94 17.57 19.71 -2.77
C GLU A 94 16.68 18.47 -2.94
N LEU A 95 15.44 18.55 -2.45
CA LEU A 95 14.45 17.50 -2.65
C LEU A 95 14.14 17.30 -4.14
N ASP A 96 13.96 18.39 -4.89
CA ASP A 96 13.74 18.33 -6.35
C ASP A 96 14.86 17.58 -7.06
N SER A 97 16.11 17.93 -6.76
CA SER A 97 17.27 17.29 -7.36
C SER A 97 17.35 15.81 -7.00
N ARG A 98 16.93 15.44 -5.79
CA ARG A 98 16.90 14.04 -5.36
C ARG A 98 15.85 13.24 -6.12
N ILE A 99 14.61 13.73 -6.16
CA ILE A 99 13.50 13.05 -6.85
C ILE A 99 13.81 12.96 -8.35
N ALA A 100 14.29 14.04 -8.98
CA ALA A 100 14.62 14.04 -10.41
C ALA A 100 15.72 13.02 -10.75
N SER A 101 16.76 12.91 -9.92
CA SER A 101 17.83 11.91 -10.10
C SER A 101 17.29 10.48 -10.02
N ASP A 102 16.42 10.21 -9.05
CA ASP A 102 15.80 8.89 -8.86
C ASP A 102 14.88 8.56 -10.04
N ILE A 103 14.07 9.52 -10.50
CA ILE A 103 13.21 9.40 -11.69
C ILE A 103 14.03 9.10 -12.95
N HIS A 104 15.15 9.80 -13.14
CA HIS A 104 16.02 9.58 -14.30
C HIS A 104 16.52 8.12 -14.33
N TYR A 105 17.02 7.63 -13.20
CA TYR A 105 17.46 6.24 -13.08
C TYR A 105 16.32 5.25 -13.33
N MET A 106 15.15 5.46 -12.72
CA MET A 106 13.98 4.60 -12.93
C MET A 106 13.63 4.48 -14.41
N ARG A 107 13.59 5.61 -15.13
CA ARG A 107 13.28 5.64 -16.56
C ARG A 107 14.30 4.87 -17.40
N GLU A 108 15.59 5.05 -17.12
CA GLU A 108 16.65 4.31 -17.83
C GLU A 108 16.48 2.79 -17.67
N VAL A 109 16.12 2.34 -16.47
CA VAL A 109 15.89 0.91 -16.22
C VAL A 109 14.59 0.42 -16.85
N LEU A 110 13.48 1.14 -16.68
CA LEU A 110 12.15 0.75 -17.16
C LEU A 110 12.08 0.57 -18.68
N VAL A 111 12.80 1.40 -19.45
CA VAL A 111 12.86 1.31 -20.93
C VAL A 111 13.50 0.00 -21.41
N HIS A 112 14.33 -0.63 -20.58
CA HIS A 112 15.04 -1.87 -20.89
C HIS A 112 14.44 -3.11 -20.23
N MET A 113 13.35 -2.98 -19.47
CA MET A 113 12.68 -4.14 -18.86
C MET A 113 12.01 -5.01 -19.92
N ASP A 114 12.07 -6.33 -19.70
CA ASP A 114 11.43 -7.30 -20.57
C ASP A 114 9.90 -7.24 -20.49
N ASP A 115 9.26 -7.52 -21.62
CA ASP A 115 7.81 -7.50 -21.74
C ASP A 115 7.18 -8.86 -21.43
N GLU A 116 6.15 -8.85 -20.58
CA GLU A 116 5.48 -10.05 -20.07
C GLU A 116 4.02 -10.12 -20.54
N VAL A 117 3.46 -11.34 -20.63
CA VAL A 117 2.00 -11.50 -20.75
C VAL A 117 1.38 -11.33 -19.37
N VAL A 118 0.44 -10.41 -19.23
CA VAL A 118 -0.25 -10.17 -17.97
C VAL A 118 -1.48 -11.07 -17.85
N THR A 119 -1.54 -11.87 -16.79
CA THR A 119 -2.69 -12.74 -16.48
C THR A 119 -3.51 -12.26 -15.29
N ALA A 120 -3.12 -11.16 -14.65
CA ALA A 120 -3.68 -10.65 -13.40
C ALA A 120 -5.15 -10.19 -13.47
N PHE A 121 -5.76 -10.22 -14.65
CA PHE A 121 -7.14 -9.76 -14.92
C PHE A 121 -7.99 -10.79 -15.67
N ASN A 122 -7.58 -12.06 -15.67
CA ASN A 122 -8.27 -13.11 -16.44
C ASN A 122 -9.60 -13.58 -15.79
N MET A 123 -9.90 -13.13 -14.56
CA MET A 123 -11.10 -13.42 -13.79
C MET A 123 -11.37 -14.93 -13.54
N LYS A 124 -10.35 -15.78 -13.67
CA LYS A 124 -10.51 -17.22 -13.43
C LYS A 124 -10.70 -17.55 -11.95
N ARG A 125 -10.17 -16.72 -11.04
CA ARG A 125 -10.22 -16.91 -9.58
C ARG A 125 -9.60 -18.25 -9.13
N GLU A 126 -8.61 -18.71 -9.90
CA GLU A 126 -7.92 -19.98 -9.64
C GLU A 126 -6.57 -19.70 -8.96
N CYS A 127 -6.35 -20.32 -7.80
CA CYS A 127 -5.04 -20.31 -7.16
C CYS A 127 -4.11 -21.32 -7.87
N PRO A 128 -2.89 -20.94 -8.28
CA PRO A 128 -1.95 -21.86 -8.90
C PRO A 128 -1.70 -23.08 -8.00
N LYS A 129 -1.89 -24.29 -8.53
CA LYS A 129 -1.65 -25.58 -7.85
C LYS A 129 -2.56 -25.85 -6.63
N ILE A 130 -3.58 -25.03 -6.39
CA ILE A 130 -4.53 -25.22 -5.28
C ILE A 130 -5.94 -25.35 -5.86
N LYS A 131 -6.65 -26.41 -5.48
CA LYS A 131 -8.05 -26.61 -5.89
C LYS A 131 -8.96 -26.30 -4.72
N LEU A 132 -9.58 -25.11 -4.77
CA LEU A 132 -10.57 -24.68 -3.79
C LEU A 132 -11.98 -25.13 -4.18
N SER A 133 -12.83 -25.38 -3.19
CA SER A 133 -14.29 -25.40 -3.37
C SER A 133 -14.80 -24.03 -3.81
N ASP A 134 -16.03 -23.99 -4.32
CA ASP A 134 -16.65 -22.72 -4.73
C ASP A 134 -16.84 -21.81 -3.50
N GLU A 135 -17.23 -22.37 -2.36
CA GLU A 135 -17.39 -21.67 -1.09
C GLU A 135 -16.06 -21.10 -0.58
N ALA A 136 -14.99 -21.90 -0.56
CA ALA A 136 -13.67 -21.44 -0.13
C ALA A 136 -13.09 -20.38 -1.07
N ARG A 137 -13.28 -20.54 -2.39
CA ARG A 137 -12.86 -19.56 -3.39
C ARG A 137 -13.61 -18.24 -3.26
N ASP A 138 -14.91 -18.28 -2.99
CA ASP A 138 -15.75 -17.10 -2.75
C ASP A 138 -15.33 -16.37 -1.47
N ALA A 139 -15.16 -17.09 -0.36
CA ALA A 139 -14.67 -16.53 0.90
C ALA A 139 -13.27 -15.89 0.73
N LEU A 140 -12.34 -16.58 0.07
CA LEU A 140 -11.00 -16.06 -0.21
C LEU A 140 -11.04 -14.79 -1.08
N THR A 141 -11.88 -14.79 -2.12
CA THR A 141 -11.99 -13.63 -3.01
C THR A 141 -12.50 -12.41 -2.27
N LEU A 142 -13.54 -12.57 -1.44
CA LEU A 142 -14.10 -11.48 -0.64
C LEU A 142 -13.05 -10.91 0.32
N PHE A 143 -12.42 -11.80 1.09
CA PHE A 143 -11.35 -11.44 2.03
C PHE A 143 -10.24 -10.65 1.34
N LEU A 144 -9.74 -11.11 0.19
CA LEU A 144 -8.66 -10.42 -0.51
C LEU A 144 -9.05 -9.00 -0.94
N PHE A 145 -10.29 -8.76 -1.37
CA PHE A 145 -10.74 -7.41 -1.73
C PHE A 145 -10.90 -6.51 -0.50
N GLU A 146 -11.45 -7.04 0.60
CA GLU A 146 -11.67 -6.28 1.83
C GLU A 146 -10.33 -5.93 2.49
N GLU A 147 -9.46 -6.91 2.68
CA GLU A 147 -8.18 -6.72 3.36
C GLU A 147 -7.18 -5.96 2.52
N SER A 148 -7.09 -6.19 1.20
CA SER A 148 -6.20 -5.36 0.36
C SER A 148 -6.59 -3.88 0.38
N TYR A 149 -7.89 -3.59 0.44
CA TYR A 149 -8.35 -2.22 0.59
C TYR A 149 -8.04 -1.67 1.99
N LYS A 150 -8.32 -2.44 3.04
CA LYS A 150 -8.03 -2.06 4.44
C LYS A 150 -6.55 -1.73 4.62
N GLU A 151 -5.65 -2.57 4.12
CA GLU A 151 -4.21 -2.33 4.27
C GLU A 151 -3.72 -1.10 3.52
N TYR A 152 -4.26 -0.84 2.32
CA TYR A 152 -3.98 0.42 1.63
C TYR A 152 -4.51 1.62 2.41
N GLU A 153 -5.72 1.54 2.96
CA GLU A 153 -6.29 2.59 3.81
C GLU A 153 -5.39 2.86 5.03
N LEU A 154 -4.96 1.82 5.73
CA LEU A 154 -4.07 1.92 6.88
C LEU A 154 -2.71 2.55 6.52
N ILE A 155 -2.10 2.20 5.38
CA ILE A 155 -0.88 2.85 4.88
C ILE A 155 -1.10 4.36 4.78
N MET A 156 -2.21 4.79 4.18
CA MET A 156 -2.51 6.22 4.01
C MET A 156 -2.78 6.91 5.35
N VAL A 157 -3.58 6.29 6.23
CA VAL A 157 -3.92 6.83 7.55
C VAL A 157 -2.68 6.99 8.42
N TYR A 158 -1.88 5.94 8.56
CA TYR A 158 -0.66 6.00 9.38
C TYR A 158 0.38 6.95 8.81
N ASN A 159 0.49 7.05 7.48
CA ASN A 159 1.38 7.99 6.85
C ASN A 159 0.95 9.45 7.09
N TYR A 160 -0.34 9.74 7.03
CA TYR A 160 -0.89 11.06 7.41
C TYR A 160 -0.60 11.38 8.88
N LEU A 161 -0.92 10.47 9.80
CA LEU A 161 -0.68 10.62 11.24
C LEU A 161 0.80 10.83 11.56
N ARG A 162 1.67 10.09 10.88
CA ARG A 162 3.12 10.22 11.01
C ARG A 162 3.61 11.59 10.55
N ALA A 163 3.12 12.10 9.42
CA ALA A 163 3.52 13.40 8.89
C ALA A 163 3.03 14.58 9.75
N HIS A 164 1.92 14.41 10.48
CA HIS A 164 1.33 15.43 11.35
C HIS A 164 1.68 15.26 12.84
N SER A 165 2.68 14.44 13.16
CA SER A 165 3.12 14.22 14.53
C SER A 165 4.54 14.73 14.71
N ASP A 166 4.75 15.53 15.76
CA ASP A 166 6.09 15.92 16.24
C ASP A 166 6.62 14.96 17.32
N ASP A 167 5.80 14.02 17.79
CA ASP A 167 6.19 13.03 18.78
C ASP A 167 7.00 11.89 18.15
N ALA A 168 8.25 11.72 18.58
CA ALA A 168 9.17 10.74 18.03
C ALA A 168 8.74 9.29 18.23
N GLU A 169 8.04 8.97 19.33
CA GLU A 169 7.58 7.61 19.61
C GLU A 169 6.37 7.26 18.74
N LEU A 170 5.42 8.19 18.55
CA LEU A 170 4.30 8.04 17.63
C LEU A 170 4.78 7.92 16.18
N ILE A 171 5.69 8.78 15.74
CA ILE A 171 6.31 8.70 14.40
C ILE A 171 6.93 7.32 14.18
N ARG A 172 7.62 6.79 15.19
CA ARG A 172 8.24 5.46 15.13
C ARG A 172 7.19 4.35 15.06
N VAL A 173 6.14 4.42 15.88
CA VAL A 173 5.06 3.41 15.88
C VAL A 173 4.33 3.40 14.54
N PHE A 174 3.90 4.56 14.04
CA PHE A 174 3.21 4.66 12.75
C PHE A 174 4.11 4.23 11.59
N GLY A 175 5.42 4.53 11.65
CA GLY A 175 6.38 4.02 10.67
C GLY A 175 6.40 2.50 10.57
N ILE A 176 6.41 1.80 11.71
CA ILE A 176 6.38 0.33 11.73
C ILE A 176 5.03 -0.19 11.21
N LEU A 177 3.91 0.42 11.62
CA LEU A 177 2.59 0.01 11.15
C LEU A 177 2.43 0.17 9.62
N ILE A 178 3.01 1.23 9.04
CA ILE A 178 3.07 1.40 7.57
C ILE A 178 3.83 0.23 6.92
N GLU A 179 5.00 -0.14 7.45
CA GLU A 179 5.81 -1.23 6.91
C GLU A 179 5.08 -2.58 6.96
N GLU A 180 4.40 -2.87 8.06
CA GLU A 180 3.60 -4.10 8.21
C GLU A 180 2.40 -4.11 7.25
N SER A 181 1.65 -3.00 7.14
CA SER A 181 0.55 -2.89 6.19
C SER A 181 1.02 -3.01 4.73
N PHE A 182 2.21 -2.50 4.39
CA PHE A 182 2.80 -2.73 3.07
C PHE A 182 3.06 -4.21 2.81
N PHE A 183 3.57 -4.93 3.81
CA PHE A 183 3.83 -6.35 3.68
C PHE A 183 2.51 -7.11 3.42
N HIS A 184 1.47 -6.88 4.22
CA HIS A 184 0.16 -7.49 4.01
C HIS A 184 -0.44 -7.13 2.65
N PHE A 185 -0.44 -5.85 2.28
CA PHE A 185 -0.95 -5.37 1.00
C PHE A 185 -0.25 -6.05 -0.18
N LYS A 186 1.09 -6.20 -0.13
CA LYS A 186 1.87 -6.93 -1.13
C LYS A 186 1.46 -8.40 -1.17
N GLN A 187 1.34 -9.08 -0.02
CA GLN A 187 0.93 -10.51 0.01
C GLN A 187 -0.46 -10.73 -0.60
N PHE A 188 -1.45 -9.91 -0.21
CA PHE A 188 -2.81 -10.03 -0.74
C PHE A 188 -2.86 -9.67 -2.23
N GLY A 189 -2.21 -8.58 -2.63
CA GLY A 189 -2.12 -8.18 -4.04
C GLY A 189 -1.47 -9.24 -4.93
N GLU A 190 -0.41 -9.92 -4.45
CA GLU A 190 0.20 -11.03 -5.19
C GLU A 190 -0.75 -12.21 -5.36
N MET A 191 -1.54 -12.52 -4.33
CA MET A 191 -2.54 -13.58 -4.40
C MET A 191 -3.66 -13.21 -5.39
N MET A 192 -4.13 -11.96 -5.35
CA MET A 192 -5.11 -11.44 -6.30
C MET A 192 -4.59 -11.47 -7.75
N ALA A 193 -3.31 -11.11 -7.97
CA ALA A 193 -2.68 -11.19 -9.28
C ALA A 193 -2.60 -12.63 -9.80
N LYS A 194 -2.21 -13.58 -8.94
CA LYS A 194 -2.19 -15.02 -9.28
C LYS A 194 -3.58 -15.55 -9.63
N MET A 195 -4.60 -15.09 -8.90
CA MET A 195 -6.01 -15.47 -9.13
C MET A 195 -6.67 -14.74 -10.31
N GLY A 196 -5.99 -13.76 -10.92
CA GLY A 196 -6.51 -13.01 -12.05
C GLY A 196 -7.58 -11.99 -11.69
N ILE A 197 -7.58 -11.50 -10.45
CA ILE A 197 -8.54 -10.54 -9.88
C ILE A 197 -7.88 -9.29 -9.28
N LEU A 198 -6.63 -8.99 -9.67
CA LEU A 198 -5.94 -7.81 -9.16
C LEU A 198 -6.74 -6.54 -9.46
N ALA A 199 -6.82 -5.65 -8.49
CA ALA A 199 -7.50 -4.37 -8.59
C ALA A 199 -6.73 -3.30 -7.83
N VAL A 200 -6.84 -2.05 -8.29
CA VAL A 200 -6.34 -0.90 -7.53
C VAL A 200 -7.33 -0.62 -6.40
N PRO A 201 -6.84 -0.36 -5.16
CA PRO A 201 -7.69 0.13 -4.09
C PRO A 201 -8.47 1.40 -4.49
N ARG A 202 -9.66 1.58 -3.92
CA ARG A 202 -10.42 2.83 -4.07
C ARG A 202 -9.71 3.97 -3.34
N VAL A 203 -10.04 5.21 -3.73
CA VAL A 203 -9.54 6.43 -3.06
C VAL A 203 -9.97 6.42 -1.59
N VAL A 204 -9.07 6.82 -0.70
CA VAL A 204 -9.35 6.96 0.74
C VAL A 204 -9.99 8.33 0.99
N MET A 205 -11.15 8.34 1.63
CA MET A 205 -11.88 9.56 1.97
C MET A 205 -11.15 10.34 3.07
N SER A 206 -11.13 11.66 2.98
CA SER A 206 -10.46 12.56 3.95
C SER A 206 -10.80 12.28 5.40
N GLU A 207 -12.06 11.98 5.68
CA GLU A 207 -12.60 11.73 7.01
C GLU A 207 -12.01 10.47 7.68
N LEU A 208 -11.41 9.57 6.89
CA LEU A 208 -10.80 8.35 7.40
C LEU A 208 -9.36 8.58 7.86
N TYR A 209 -8.60 9.42 7.15
CA TYR A 209 -7.18 9.64 7.45
C TYR A 209 -6.89 10.94 8.21
N GLN A 210 -7.75 11.96 8.10
CA GLN A 210 -7.66 13.18 8.90
C GLN A 210 -8.28 12.95 10.28
N VAL A 211 -7.55 12.20 11.11
CA VAL A 211 -7.99 11.76 12.43
C VAL A 211 -7.85 12.89 13.45
N ASP A 212 -8.99 13.41 13.94
CA ASP A 212 -9.01 14.44 14.98
C ASP A 212 -8.71 13.89 16.40
N ASP A 213 -9.07 12.63 16.67
CA ASP A 213 -8.91 11.97 17.96
C ASP A 213 -8.10 10.68 17.79
N VAL A 214 -6.77 10.82 17.88
CA VAL A 214 -5.81 9.73 17.71
C VAL A 214 -5.97 8.66 18.79
N GLU A 215 -6.34 9.03 20.02
CA GLU A 215 -6.56 8.05 21.09
C GLU A 215 -7.75 7.15 20.79
N ASN A 216 -8.87 7.73 20.36
CA ASN A 216 -10.06 6.98 19.98
C ASN A 216 -9.82 6.13 18.72
N PHE A 217 -9.08 6.67 17.75
CA PHE A 217 -8.67 5.92 16.56
C PHE A 217 -7.87 4.67 16.93
N LEU A 218 -6.81 4.82 17.73
CA LEU A 218 -6.00 3.68 18.20
C LEU A 218 -6.83 2.68 19.02
N SER A 219 -7.70 3.17 19.90
CA SER A 219 -8.56 2.31 20.70
C SER A 219 -9.55 1.50 19.86
N LYS A 220 -10.08 2.07 18.77
CA LYS A 220 -10.96 1.36 17.83
C LYS A 220 -10.16 0.39 16.97
N GLY A 221 -9.01 0.81 16.45
CA GLY A 221 -8.11 -0.05 15.67
C GLY A 221 -7.75 -1.33 16.43
N ILE A 222 -7.43 -1.24 17.72
CA ILE A 222 -7.18 -2.44 18.56
C ILE A 222 -8.39 -3.39 18.60
N GLN A 223 -9.62 -2.87 18.67
CA GLN A 223 -10.82 -3.71 18.65
C GLN A 223 -11.06 -4.32 17.27
N GLU A 224 -10.77 -3.58 16.20
CA GLU A 224 -10.86 -4.06 14.83
C GLU A 224 -9.87 -5.19 14.56
N GLU A 225 -8.61 -5.09 15.02
CA GLU A 225 -7.66 -6.21 14.86
C GLU A 225 -8.05 -7.44 15.67
N LEU A 226 -8.65 -7.26 16.85
CA LEU A 226 -9.20 -8.40 17.61
C LEU A 226 -10.31 -9.13 16.83
N ALA A 227 -11.15 -8.39 16.11
CA ALA A 227 -12.19 -8.96 15.26
C ALA A 227 -11.61 -9.62 14.00
N ALA A 228 -10.65 -8.95 13.32
CA ALA A 228 -9.99 -9.46 12.12
C ALA A 228 -9.29 -10.81 12.37
N LYS A 229 -8.73 -11.00 13.57
CA LYS A 229 -8.17 -12.29 14.00
C LYS A 229 -9.20 -13.42 14.00
N GLU A 230 -10.42 -13.16 14.46
CA GLU A 230 -11.48 -14.17 14.42
C GLU A 230 -11.87 -14.54 12.98
N GLU A 231 -11.88 -13.55 12.07
CA GLU A 231 -12.17 -13.76 10.65
C GLU A 231 -11.06 -14.55 9.95
N CYS A 232 -9.79 -14.24 10.25
CA CYS A 232 -8.64 -15.01 9.75
C CYS A 232 -8.69 -16.48 10.20
N ILE A 233 -9.12 -16.75 11.44
CA ILE A 233 -9.29 -18.13 11.94
C ILE A 233 -10.41 -18.84 11.17
N LYS A 234 -11.56 -18.19 10.96
CA LYS A 234 -12.67 -18.77 10.19
C LYS A 234 -12.23 -19.09 8.75
N LEU A 235 -11.51 -18.19 8.11
CA LEU A 235 -11.00 -18.40 6.75
C LEU A 235 -9.95 -19.50 6.71
N SER A 236 -9.01 -19.53 7.65
CA SER A 236 -8.01 -20.59 7.78
C SER A 236 -8.67 -21.97 7.91
N GLN A 237 -9.71 -22.09 8.76
CA GLN A 237 -10.47 -23.34 8.91
C GLN A 237 -11.24 -23.73 7.64
N ALA A 238 -11.82 -22.77 6.92
CA ALA A 238 -12.53 -23.01 5.68
C ALA A 238 -11.61 -23.56 4.58
N VAL A 239 -10.35 -23.10 4.53
CA VAL A 239 -9.37 -23.54 3.52
C VAL A 239 -8.48 -24.71 3.97
N ALA A 240 -8.42 -25.02 5.28
CA ALA A 240 -7.48 -26.00 5.84
C ALA A 240 -7.60 -27.41 5.23
N GLY A 241 -8.82 -27.84 4.91
CA GLY A 241 -9.06 -29.14 4.26
C GLY A 241 -8.61 -29.20 2.79
N GLU A 242 -8.40 -28.04 2.16
CA GLU A 242 -8.17 -27.90 0.72
C GLU A 242 -6.75 -27.40 0.40
N SER A 243 -6.16 -26.59 1.29
CA SER A 243 -4.83 -26.03 1.15
C SER A 243 -4.16 -25.78 2.52
N PRO A 244 -3.26 -26.68 2.95
CA PRO A 244 -2.43 -26.44 4.14
C PRO A 244 -1.56 -25.17 4.01
N GLU A 245 -1.14 -24.84 2.79
CA GLU A 245 -0.35 -23.63 2.52
C GLU A 245 -1.14 -22.35 2.82
N LEU A 246 -2.39 -22.26 2.36
CA LEU A 246 -3.25 -21.09 2.66
C LEU A 246 -3.62 -21.03 4.13
N SER A 247 -3.88 -22.18 4.76
CA SER A 247 -4.17 -22.24 6.19
C SER A 247 -2.99 -21.72 7.03
N HIS A 248 -1.76 -22.16 6.74
CA HIS A 248 -0.56 -21.62 7.40
C HIS A 248 -0.35 -20.14 7.11
N PHE A 249 -0.64 -19.67 5.90
CA PHE A 249 -0.57 -18.25 5.57
C PHE A 249 -1.52 -17.41 6.46
N PHE A 250 -2.78 -17.83 6.61
CA PHE A 250 -3.73 -17.12 7.48
C PHE A 250 -3.39 -17.21 8.96
N GLU A 251 -2.83 -18.33 9.42
CA GLU A 251 -2.30 -18.43 10.79
C GLU A 251 -1.12 -17.46 11.01
N PHE A 252 -0.25 -17.33 10.02
CA PHE A 252 0.87 -16.39 10.05
C PHE A 252 0.39 -14.93 10.10
N ILE A 253 -0.54 -14.52 9.22
CA ILE A 253 -1.13 -13.17 9.24
C ILE A 253 -1.82 -12.90 10.58
N ASN A 254 -2.65 -13.83 11.07
CA ASN A 254 -3.30 -13.71 12.37
C ASN A 254 -2.30 -13.51 13.54
N ASN A 255 -1.09 -14.06 13.42
CA ASN A 255 -0.04 -13.83 14.43
C ASN A 255 0.58 -12.43 14.32
N GLN A 256 0.71 -11.88 13.11
CA GLN A 256 1.16 -10.49 12.90
C GLN A 256 0.19 -9.49 13.52
N GLU A 257 -1.12 -9.75 13.50
CA GLU A 257 -2.10 -8.87 14.16
C GLU A 257 -1.86 -8.68 15.66
N ASN A 258 -1.22 -9.65 16.34
CA ASN A 258 -0.81 -9.44 17.73
C ASN A 258 0.22 -8.31 17.86
N TYR A 259 1.13 -8.21 16.88
CA TYR A 259 2.16 -7.19 16.88
C TYR A 259 1.57 -5.80 16.64
N HIS A 260 0.60 -5.68 15.71
CA HIS A 260 -0.17 -4.44 15.52
C HIS A 260 -0.85 -3.97 16.81
N ILE A 261 -1.56 -4.88 17.50
CA ILE A 261 -2.21 -4.59 18.78
C ILE A 261 -1.19 -4.08 19.82
N VAL A 262 -0.01 -4.71 19.91
CA VAL A 262 1.05 -4.27 20.84
C VAL A 262 1.53 -2.86 20.50
N LEU A 263 1.76 -2.57 19.22
CA LEU A 263 2.22 -1.25 18.75
C LEU A 263 1.18 -0.16 19.03
N MET A 264 -0.08 -0.39 18.68
CA MET A 264 -1.17 0.55 18.93
C MET A 264 -1.40 0.77 20.42
N THR A 265 -1.33 -0.29 21.23
CA THR A 265 -1.43 -0.19 22.70
C THR A 265 -0.30 0.67 23.25
N LYS A 266 0.92 0.50 22.75
CA LYS A 266 2.08 1.30 23.16
C LYS A 266 1.90 2.78 22.83
N ALA A 267 1.43 3.11 21.62
CA ALA A 267 1.12 4.49 21.24
C ALA A 267 0.01 5.10 22.12
N LEU A 268 -1.05 4.34 22.40
CA LEU A 268 -2.15 4.78 23.25
C LEU A 268 -1.71 5.04 24.70
N GLU A 269 -0.86 4.17 25.26
CA GLU A 269 -0.28 4.38 26.58
C GLU A 269 0.65 5.59 26.65
N HIS A 270 1.37 5.88 25.55
CA HIS A 270 2.24 7.05 25.43
C HIS A 270 1.42 8.34 25.46
N LEU A 271 0.40 8.46 24.60
CA LEU A 271 -0.51 9.60 24.54
C LEU A 271 -1.15 9.91 25.91
N LYS A 272 -1.62 8.87 26.60
CA LYS A 272 -2.25 9.02 27.93
C LYS A 272 -1.29 9.48 29.01
N LYS A 273 0.02 9.20 28.89
CA LYS A 273 1.01 9.68 29.86
C LYS A 273 1.28 11.17 29.68
N GLU A 274 1.36 11.64 28.43
CA GLU A 274 1.56 13.06 28.13
C GLU A 274 0.38 13.92 28.58
N HIS A 275 -0.86 13.45 28.43
CA HIS A 275 -2.04 14.17 28.91
C HIS A 275 -2.16 14.27 30.44
N ASN A 276 -1.47 13.39 31.19
CA ASN A 276 -1.53 13.34 32.65
C ASN A 276 -0.28 13.93 33.34
N GLY A 277 0.70 14.42 32.58
CA GLY A 277 1.95 15.02 33.08
C GLY A 277 1.94 16.53 33.00
#